data_AF-A0A1L8PG51-F1
#
_entry.id   AF-A0A1L8PG51-F1
#
_cell.length_a   1.000
_cell.length_b   1.000
_cell.length_c   1.000
_cell.angle_alpha   90.00
_cell.angle_beta   90.00
_cell.angle_gamma   90.00
#
_symmetry.space_group_name_H-M   'P 1'
#
loop_
_entity.id
_entity.type
_entity.pdbx_description
1 polymer ?
#
loop_
_entity_poly.entity_id
_entity_poly.type
_entity_poly.pdbx_seq_one_letter_code
_entity_poly.pdbx_strand_id
1 'polypeptide(L)'
;MKVNDFTGMFSRTSLTIDSIENPHDDYYVITFDYPKGLTWDPGEHGIFTLPGKKVTGRSFRIFSVASSPSENKMMIATRANEPVSNFKQVLFSLSKGDKVNMLGPFGWYKVKDDTSPIVLIAAGIGITPDRAMIKQLENDTRRDVFLVYSSSDTHLFKDELDSMALNNPRFRLFYTTGREQTRETYLKLAYTLGNDAIYYIAGKPKSVKDISKRLRENNINFTRIVFDSYFGY
;
A
#
# COMPACT_ATOMS: atom_id res chain seq x y z
N MET A 1 -6.19 -2.08 15.74
CA MET A 1 -5.00 -1.35 16.17
C MET A 1 -4.63 -1.81 17.57
N LYS A 2 -3.40 -2.24 17.78
CA LYS A 2 -2.82 -2.73 19.02
C LYS A 2 -1.56 -1.90 19.35
N VAL A 3 -1.12 -1.89 20.60
CA VAL A 3 0.10 -1.17 21.03
C VAL A 3 1.32 -1.57 20.18
N ASN A 4 1.42 -2.85 19.83
CA ASN A 4 2.54 -3.37 19.03
C ASN A 4 2.62 -2.77 17.61
N ASP A 5 1.50 -2.26 17.07
CA ASP A 5 1.44 -1.63 15.74
C ASP A 5 2.21 -0.29 15.70
N PHE A 6 2.71 0.21 16.84
CA PHE A 6 3.46 1.47 16.97
C PHE A 6 4.92 1.29 17.39
N THR A 7 5.38 0.05 17.61
CA THR A 7 6.73 -0.23 18.14
C THR A 7 7.84 0.36 17.28
N GLY A 8 7.69 0.36 15.95
CA GLY A 8 8.64 0.97 15.03
C GLY A 8 8.62 2.49 14.96
N MET A 9 7.61 3.18 15.51
CA MET A 9 7.42 4.64 15.37
C MET A 9 8.61 5.47 15.88
N PHE A 10 9.37 4.93 16.84
CA PHE A 10 10.54 5.58 17.43
C PHE A 10 11.87 5.15 16.80
N SER A 11 11.86 4.13 15.93
CA SER A 11 13.05 3.65 15.24
C SER A 11 13.39 4.59 14.10
N ARG A 12 14.54 5.27 14.19
CA ARG A 12 15.07 6.11 13.12
C ARG A 12 16.07 5.32 12.28
N THR A 13 15.77 5.21 11.00
CA THR A 13 16.63 4.54 10.02
C THR A 13 17.05 5.50 8.93
N SER A 14 18.33 5.45 8.53
CA SER A 14 18.81 6.15 7.34
C SER A 14 18.80 5.17 6.17
N LEU A 15 17.98 5.48 5.17
CA LEU A 15 17.84 4.76 3.91
C LEU A 15 18.72 5.44 2.85
N THR A 16 19.17 4.65 1.87
CA THR A 16 19.96 5.16 0.74
C THR A 16 19.17 4.96 -0.53
N ILE A 17 18.97 6.02 -1.33
CA ILE A 17 18.30 5.91 -2.62
C ILE A 17 19.07 4.93 -3.51
N ASP A 18 18.38 3.92 -4.03
CA ASP A 18 18.89 3.04 -5.08
C ASP A 18 18.38 3.49 -6.45
N SER A 19 17.06 3.67 -6.61
CA SER A 19 16.45 4.24 -7.81
C SER A 19 15.26 5.15 -7.51
N ILE A 20 15.02 6.11 -8.41
CA ILE A 20 13.78 6.89 -8.50
C ILE A 20 13.32 6.79 -9.95
N GLU A 21 12.13 6.24 -10.15
CA GLU A 21 11.58 5.97 -11.47
C GLU A 21 10.20 6.61 -11.58
N ASN A 22 9.88 7.15 -12.77
CA ASN A 22 8.55 7.62 -13.13
C ASN A 22 8.01 6.65 -14.19
N PRO A 23 7.38 5.53 -13.78
CA PRO A 23 6.96 4.50 -14.73
C PRO A 23 5.83 4.98 -15.65
N HIS A 24 4.87 5.73 -15.11
CA HIS A 24 3.72 6.25 -15.86
C HIS A 24 3.17 7.52 -15.21
N ASP A 25 2.67 8.44 -16.03
CA ASP A 25 1.94 9.64 -15.62
C ASP A 25 2.63 10.38 -14.47
N ASP A 26 1.92 10.62 -13.38
CA ASP A 26 2.40 11.25 -12.16
C ASP A 26 2.87 10.25 -11.09
N TYR A 27 2.98 8.96 -11.40
CA TYR A 27 3.48 7.98 -10.44
C TYR A 27 5.00 7.99 -10.37
N TYR A 28 5.52 7.92 -9.14
CA TYR A 28 6.93 7.73 -8.85
C TYR A 28 7.12 6.51 -7.96
N VAL A 29 8.07 5.65 -8.32
CA VAL A 29 8.51 4.50 -7.53
C VAL A 29 9.93 4.80 -7.07
N ILE A 30 10.16 4.69 -5.77
CA ILE A 30 11.47 4.97 -5.15
C ILE A 30 11.89 3.71 -4.40
N THR A 31 13.09 3.23 -4.70
CA THR A 31 13.70 2.09 -4.03
C THR A 31 14.89 2.53 -3.18
N PHE A 32 15.11 1.81 -2.08
CA PHE A 32 16.16 2.11 -1.13
C PHE A 32 16.92 0.85 -0.71
N ASP A 33 18.23 1.03 -0.54
CA ASP A 33 19.03 0.18 0.34
C ASP A 33 18.81 0.60 1.80
N TYR A 34 18.79 -0.39 2.69
CA TYR A 34 18.54 -0.21 4.12
C TYR A 34 19.58 -0.97 4.96
N PRO A 35 19.83 -0.56 6.22
CA PRO A 35 20.80 -1.23 7.08
C PRO A 35 20.34 -2.64 7.45
N LYS A 36 21.33 -3.52 7.66
CA LYS A 36 21.10 -4.90 8.13
C LYS A 36 20.29 -4.90 9.42
N GLY A 37 19.35 -5.84 9.52
CA GLY A 37 18.49 -6.01 10.69
C GLY A 37 17.19 -5.21 10.68
N LEU A 38 17.01 -4.28 9.72
CA LEU A 38 15.70 -3.69 9.48
C LEU A 38 14.76 -4.76 8.88
N THR A 39 13.57 -4.87 9.45
CA THR A 39 12.46 -5.68 8.95
C THR A 39 11.16 -4.90 9.11
N TRP A 40 10.11 -5.32 8.41
CA TRP A 40 8.77 -4.71 8.50
C TRP A 40 7.70 -5.74 8.16
N ASP A 41 6.47 -5.48 8.60
CA ASP A 41 5.32 -6.24 8.15
C ASP A 41 4.80 -5.65 6.82
N PRO A 42 4.52 -6.46 5.79
CA PRO A 42 3.90 -5.98 4.56
C PRO A 42 2.58 -5.25 4.81
N GLY A 43 2.50 -4.01 4.31
CA GLY A 43 1.39 -3.08 4.51
C GLY A 43 1.64 -1.98 5.58
N GLU A 44 2.78 -2.03 6.29
CA GLU A 44 3.23 -0.94 7.15
C GLU A 44 3.63 0.33 6.39
N HIS A 45 3.73 1.44 7.12
CA HIS A 45 4.19 2.73 6.60
C HIS A 45 5.33 3.32 7.41
N GLY A 46 6.02 4.30 6.83
CA GLY A 46 7.07 5.07 7.50
C GLY A 46 6.82 6.57 7.41
N ILE A 47 7.43 7.34 8.31
CA ILE A 47 7.49 8.80 8.26
C ILE A 47 8.85 9.20 7.68
N PHE A 48 8.86 9.75 6.48
CA PHE A 48 10.04 10.07 5.70
C PHE A 48 10.40 11.56 5.82
N THR A 49 11.70 11.83 5.97
CA THR A 49 12.31 13.17 6.02
C THR A 49 13.56 13.20 5.15
N LEU A 50 13.91 14.39 4.63
CA LEU A 50 15.03 14.57 3.69
C LEU A 50 16.18 15.31 4.41
N PRO A 51 17.12 14.60 5.06
CA PRO A 51 18.17 15.22 5.86
C PRO A 51 19.08 16.11 5.01
N GLY A 52 19.43 17.29 5.53
CA GLY A 52 20.31 18.25 4.85
C GLY A 52 19.71 18.93 3.62
N LYS A 53 18.43 18.71 3.31
CA LYS A 53 17.73 19.36 2.20
C LYS A 53 16.78 20.44 2.72
N LYS A 54 16.66 21.54 1.97
CA LYS A 54 15.73 22.63 2.29
C LYS A 54 14.34 22.29 1.76
N VAL A 55 13.40 21.99 2.66
CA VAL A 55 11.99 21.74 2.33
C VAL A 55 11.12 22.84 2.91
N THR A 56 10.30 23.47 2.07
CA THR A 56 9.28 24.44 2.49
C THR A 56 7.94 23.75 2.75
N GLY A 57 7.17 24.26 3.71
CA GLY A 57 5.91 23.65 4.15
C GLY A 57 6.16 22.41 5.02
N ARG A 58 5.41 21.32 4.78
CA ARG A 58 5.50 20.11 5.60
C ARG A 58 6.78 19.32 5.27
N SER A 59 7.70 19.26 6.24
CA SER A 59 9.05 18.66 6.14
C SER A 59 9.10 17.13 6.17
N PHE A 60 7.96 16.47 6.27
CA PHE A 60 7.86 15.02 6.26
C PHE A 60 6.67 14.54 5.43
N ARG A 61 6.75 13.30 4.93
CA ARG A 61 5.62 12.57 4.36
C ARG A 61 5.53 11.19 4.96
N ILE A 62 4.30 10.72 5.13
CA ILE A 62 4.08 9.30 5.41
C ILE A 62 4.09 8.60 4.05
N PHE A 63 4.64 7.40 3.94
CA PHE A 63 4.46 6.55 2.77
C PHE A 63 4.30 5.12 3.25
N SER A 64 3.34 4.39 2.68
CA SER A 64 3.27 2.94 2.83
C SER A 64 4.46 2.30 2.14
N VAL A 65 5.05 1.30 2.78
CA VAL A 65 6.10 0.49 2.19
C VAL A 65 5.43 -0.45 1.19
N ALA A 66 5.81 -0.32 -0.08
CA ALA A 66 5.24 -1.05 -1.20
C ALA A 66 5.90 -2.41 -1.43
N SER A 67 7.01 -2.70 -0.74
CA SER A 67 7.71 -3.98 -0.84
C SER A 67 7.49 -4.89 0.37
N SER A 68 7.73 -6.18 0.15
CA SER A 68 7.90 -7.20 1.18
C SER A 68 9.38 -7.31 1.59
N PRO A 69 9.71 -7.66 2.85
CA PRO A 69 11.09 -7.96 3.24
C PRO A 69 11.78 -9.02 2.37
N SER A 70 11.01 -9.94 1.78
CA SER A 70 11.52 -10.98 0.87
C SER A 70 12.14 -10.42 -0.41
N GLU A 71 11.84 -9.18 -0.78
CA GLU A 71 12.39 -8.52 -1.97
C GLU A 71 13.80 -7.96 -1.73
N ASN A 72 14.30 -7.97 -0.49
CA ASN A 72 15.61 -7.41 -0.10
C ASN A 72 15.84 -5.94 -0.53
N LYS A 73 14.76 -5.20 -0.80
CA LYS A 73 14.74 -3.77 -1.11
C LYS A 73 13.53 -3.12 -0.46
N MET A 74 13.72 -1.91 0.08
CA MET A 74 12.59 -1.12 0.54
C MET A 74 12.06 -0.29 -0.62
N MET A 75 10.76 -0.33 -0.87
CA MET A 75 10.11 0.41 -1.94
C MET A 75 9.01 1.30 -1.36
N ILE A 76 8.88 2.51 -1.88
CA ILE A 76 7.67 3.32 -1.75
C ILE A 76 7.19 3.69 -3.15
N ALA A 77 5.90 4.00 -3.28
CA ALA A 77 5.41 4.71 -4.44
C ALA A 77 4.54 5.88 -4.03
N THR A 78 4.52 6.92 -4.86
CA THR A 78 3.66 8.09 -4.65
C THR A 78 3.21 8.71 -5.97
N ARG A 79 2.18 9.55 -5.91
CA ARG A 79 1.73 10.39 -7.03
C ARG A 79 2.22 11.82 -6.88
N ALA A 80 2.68 12.44 -7.96
CA ALA A 80 3.01 13.85 -8.07
C ALA A 80 1.73 14.68 -8.33
N ASN A 81 0.76 14.61 -7.43
CA ASN A 81 -0.49 15.37 -7.56
C ASN A 81 -0.20 16.87 -7.63
N GLU A 82 -0.82 17.57 -8.58
CA GLU A 82 -0.64 19.01 -8.72
C GLU A 82 -1.50 19.81 -7.71
N PRO A 83 -0.93 20.86 -7.08
CA PRO A 83 0.46 21.27 -7.16
C PRO A 83 1.39 20.30 -6.42
N VAL A 84 2.49 19.87 -7.06
CA VAL A 84 3.46 18.96 -6.42
C VAL A 84 4.06 19.62 -5.20
N SER A 85 3.92 18.98 -4.04
CA SER A 85 4.45 19.54 -2.80
C SER A 85 5.98 19.67 -2.82
N ASN A 86 6.52 20.70 -2.19
CA ASN A 86 7.97 20.93 -2.18
C ASN A 86 8.78 19.74 -1.62
N PHE A 87 8.24 19.02 -0.62
CA PHE A 87 8.85 17.76 -0.16
C PHE A 87 9.07 16.77 -1.30
N LYS A 88 8.06 16.55 -2.14
CA LYS A 88 8.12 15.61 -3.26
C LYS A 88 9.03 16.13 -4.37
N GLN A 89 9.01 17.43 -4.67
CA GLN A 89 9.94 18.04 -5.62
C GLN A 89 11.40 17.78 -5.20
N VAL A 90 11.72 17.95 -3.91
CA VAL A 90 13.06 17.67 -3.37
C VAL A 90 13.36 16.16 -3.35
N LEU A 91 12.39 15.31 -3.04
CA LEU A 91 12.56 13.86 -3.09
C LEU A 91 12.89 13.38 -4.51
N PHE A 92 12.18 13.88 -5.52
CA PHE A 92 12.35 13.48 -6.92
C PHE A 92 13.64 14.02 -7.54
N SER A 93 14.29 15.03 -6.94
CA SER A 93 15.58 15.54 -7.39
C SER A 93 16.79 14.83 -6.75
N LEU A 94 16.56 13.88 -5.84
CA LEU A 94 17.63 13.07 -5.27
C LEU A 94 18.21 12.11 -6.31
N SER A 95 19.44 11.67 -6.06
CA SER A 95 20.15 10.70 -6.89
C SER A 95 20.51 9.45 -6.10
N LYS A 96 20.86 8.37 -6.82
CA LYS A 96 21.41 7.16 -6.20
C LYS A 96 22.54 7.50 -5.23
N GLY A 97 22.48 6.95 -4.02
CA GLY A 97 23.42 7.23 -2.93
C GLY A 97 22.98 8.34 -1.96
N ASP A 98 22.02 9.20 -2.34
CA ASP A 98 21.46 10.20 -1.43
C ASP A 98 20.72 9.53 -0.25
N LYS A 99 20.69 10.23 0.89
CA LYS A 99 20.08 9.74 2.13
C LYS A 99 18.66 10.24 2.32
N VAL A 100 17.78 9.34 2.76
CA VAL A 100 16.43 9.64 3.24
C VAL A 100 16.27 9.04 4.62
N ASN A 101 15.75 9.80 5.57
CA ASN A 101 15.50 9.29 6.92
C ASN A 101 14.06 8.82 7.05
N MET A 102 13.86 7.66 7.66
CA MET A 102 12.56 7.10 7.99
C MET A 102 12.43 6.91 9.50
N LEU A 103 11.29 7.32 10.06
CA LEU A 103 10.80 6.77 11.34
C LEU A 103 9.84 5.62 11.04
N GLY A 104 10.08 4.44 11.59
CA GLY A 104 9.35 3.21 11.26
C GLY A 104 10.23 2.11 10.66
N PRO A 105 9.63 1.16 9.90
CA PRO A 105 8.19 1.08 9.58
C PRO A 105 7.30 0.72 10.78
N PHE A 106 6.02 1.04 10.70
CA PHE A 106 5.00 0.64 11.67
C PHE A 106 3.61 0.67 11.03
N GLY A 107 2.64 -0.07 11.58
CA GLY A 107 1.26 -0.03 11.10
C GLY A 107 0.42 -1.24 11.49
N TRP A 108 -0.90 -1.11 11.30
CA TRP A 108 -1.89 -2.15 11.60
C TRP A 108 -2.51 -2.80 10.36
N TYR A 109 -2.16 -2.30 9.17
CA TYR A 109 -2.68 -2.77 7.88
C TYR A 109 -1.84 -3.96 7.41
N LYS A 110 -2.10 -5.13 7.99
CA LYS A 110 -1.32 -6.36 7.74
C LYS A 110 -2.19 -7.60 7.76
N VAL A 111 -1.69 -8.68 7.16
CA VAL A 111 -2.35 -9.99 7.15
C VAL A 111 -2.67 -10.44 8.59
N LYS A 112 -3.93 -10.79 8.86
CA LYS A 112 -4.42 -11.04 10.24
C LYS A 112 -4.37 -12.50 10.67
N ASP A 113 -4.44 -13.43 9.73
CA ASP A 113 -4.45 -14.88 9.98
C ASP A 113 -3.86 -15.64 8.79
N ASP A 114 -3.86 -16.97 8.85
CA ASP A 114 -3.27 -17.84 7.82
C ASP A 114 -4.25 -18.45 6.82
N THR A 115 -5.56 -18.30 7.05
CA THR A 115 -6.57 -19.16 6.41
C THR A 115 -7.73 -18.41 5.78
N SER A 116 -8.10 -17.24 6.30
CA SER A 116 -9.24 -16.50 5.79
C SER A 116 -8.94 -15.98 4.38
N PRO A 117 -9.88 -16.07 3.42
CA PRO A 117 -9.75 -15.37 2.15
C PRO A 117 -9.56 -13.87 2.36
N ILE A 118 -8.80 -13.24 1.46
CA ILE A 118 -8.46 -11.82 1.55
C ILE A 118 -9.08 -11.08 0.37
N VAL A 119 -9.76 -9.96 0.64
CA VAL A 119 -10.23 -9.03 -0.39
C VAL A 119 -9.54 -7.69 -0.19
N LEU A 120 -8.58 -7.37 -1.06
CA LEU A 120 -7.88 -6.10 -1.13
C LEU A 120 -8.66 -5.14 -2.03
N ILE A 121 -8.90 -3.92 -1.56
CA ILE A 121 -9.66 -2.89 -2.28
C ILE A 121 -8.80 -1.62 -2.33
N ALA A 122 -8.14 -1.43 -3.47
CA ALA A 122 -7.24 -0.32 -3.72
C ALA A 122 -7.83 0.69 -4.72
N ALA A 123 -7.51 1.97 -4.53
CA ALA A 123 -7.77 3.01 -5.52
C ALA A 123 -6.52 3.87 -5.76
N GLY A 124 -6.07 3.96 -7.02
CA GLY A 124 -4.89 4.71 -7.42
C GLY A 124 -3.65 4.32 -6.60
N ILE A 125 -3.07 5.28 -5.89
CA ILE A 125 -1.87 5.05 -5.05
C ILE A 125 -2.13 4.17 -3.82
N GLY A 126 -3.39 3.91 -3.46
CA GLY A 126 -3.75 2.96 -2.40
C GLY A 126 -3.28 1.53 -2.67
N ILE A 127 -2.79 1.22 -3.88
CA ILE A 127 -2.19 -0.07 -4.22
C ILE A 127 -0.91 -0.37 -3.44
N THR A 128 -0.23 0.63 -2.88
CA THR A 128 1.11 0.43 -2.28
C THR A 128 1.14 -0.57 -1.12
N PRO A 129 0.34 -0.44 -0.04
CA PRO A 129 0.35 -1.46 1.01
C PRO A 129 -0.20 -2.81 0.51
N ASP A 130 -1.16 -2.79 -0.42
CA ASP A 130 -1.76 -4.00 -0.98
C ASP A 130 -0.74 -4.80 -1.81
N ARG A 131 0.12 -4.15 -2.60
CA ARG A 131 1.22 -4.79 -3.34
C ARG A 131 2.15 -5.53 -2.37
N ALA A 132 2.55 -4.89 -1.27
CA ALA A 132 3.43 -5.52 -0.29
C ALA A 132 2.79 -6.79 0.28
N MET A 133 1.49 -6.73 0.65
CA MET A 133 0.76 -7.91 1.12
C MET A 133 0.62 -9.00 0.05
N ILE A 134 0.35 -8.64 -1.20
CA ILE A 134 0.28 -9.60 -2.31
C ILE A 134 1.62 -10.28 -2.49
N LYS A 135 2.73 -9.53 -2.42
CA LYS A 135 4.07 -10.09 -2.51
C LYS A 135 4.37 -11.08 -1.38
N GLN A 136 3.93 -10.79 -0.16
CA GLN A 136 4.01 -11.73 0.96
C GLN A 136 3.26 -13.03 0.69
N LEU A 137 2.13 -12.94 0.00
CA LEU A 137 1.19 -14.04 -0.25
C LEU A 137 1.37 -14.69 -1.63
N GLU A 138 2.35 -14.27 -2.43
CA GLU A 138 2.45 -14.67 -3.84
C GLU A 138 2.56 -16.19 -4.01
N ASN A 139 3.23 -16.85 -3.05
CA ASN A 139 3.41 -18.30 -3.00
C ASN A 139 2.44 -19.00 -2.03
N ASP A 140 1.50 -18.28 -1.40
CA ASP A 140 0.49 -18.86 -0.51
C ASP A 140 -0.59 -19.57 -1.34
N THR A 141 -0.69 -20.89 -1.17
CA THR A 141 -1.67 -21.75 -1.85
C THR A 141 -2.78 -22.23 -0.90
N ARG A 142 -2.82 -21.71 0.33
CA ARG A 142 -3.77 -22.13 1.38
C ARG A 142 -5.06 -21.32 1.41
N ARG A 143 -5.04 -20.09 0.88
CA ARG A 143 -6.18 -19.16 0.89
C ARG A 143 -6.40 -18.51 -0.47
N ASP A 144 -7.60 -18.02 -0.71
CA ASP A 144 -7.90 -17.18 -1.86
C ASP A 144 -7.57 -15.71 -1.57
N VAL A 145 -6.97 -15.03 -2.54
CA VAL A 145 -6.64 -13.60 -2.49
C VAL A 145 -7.30 -12.91 -3.68
N PHE A 146 -8.08 -11.87 -3.41
CA PHE A 146 -8.76 -11.08 -4.43
C PHE A 146 -8.26 -9.64 -4.33
N LEU A 147 -7.87 -9.04 -5.46
CA LEU A 147 -7.58 -7.61 -5.54
C LEU A 147 -8.61 -6.94 -6.45
N VAL A 148 -9.36 -5.99 -5.89
CA VAL A 148 -10.19 -5.04 -6.62
C VAL A 148 -9.40 -3.74 -6.73
N TYR A 149 -8.81 -3.49 -7.89
CA TYR A 149 -7.96 -2.34 -8.11
C TYR A 149 -8.62 -1.32 -9.04
N SER A 150 -9.00 -0.19 -8.46
CA SER A 150 -9.61 0.93 -9.17
C SER A 150 -8.57 1.95 -9.63
N SER A 151 -8.58 2.31 -10.92
CA SER A 151 -7.84 3.45 -11.43
C SER A 151 -8.62 4.13 -12.56
N SER A 152 -8.43 5.44 -12.73
CA SER A 152 -9.01 6.22 -13.84
C SER A 152 -8.04 6.41 -15.00
N ASP A 153 -6.75 6.18 -14.76
CA ASP A 153 -5.66 6.37 -15.69
C ASP A 153 -4.89 5.05 -15.87
N THR A 154 -3.93 4.82 -14.99
CA THR A 154 -2.99 3.70 -15.03
C THR A 154 -3.11 2.89 -13.74
N HIS A 155 -3.06 1.57 -13.87
CA HIS A 155 -2.88 0.66 -12.74
C HIS A 155 -1.38 0.48 -12.50
N LEU A 156 -0.83 1.14 -11.48
CA LEU A 156 0.58 0.98 -11.12
C LEU A 156 0.87 -0.48 -10.74
N PHE A 157 2.01 -1.02 -11.17
CA PHE A 157 2.41 -2.43 -10.98
C PHE A 157 1.56 -3.46 -11.74
N LYS A 158 0.80 -3.06 -12.77
CA LYS A 158 -0.08 -3.97 -13.51
C LYS A 158 0.62 -5.23 -14.00
N ASP A 159 1.74 -5.09 -14.71
CA ASP A 159 2.44 -6.23 -15.32
C ASP A 159 2.97 -7.22 -14.28
N GLU A 160 3.43 -6.70 -13.14
CA GLU A 160 3.86 -7.52 -12.00
C GLU A 160 2.67 -8.28 -11.38
N LEU A 161 1.57 -7.58 -11.13
CA LEU A 161 0.36 -8.16 -10.56
C LEU A 161 -0.21 -9.25 -11.47
N ASP A 162 -0.29 -8.99 -12.77
CA ASP A 162 -0.74 -9.97 -13.77
C ASP A 162 0.16 -11.22 -13.75
N SER A 163 1.48 -11.03 -13.68
CA SER A 163 2.44 -12.14 -13.60
C SER A 163 2.25 -12.97 -12.33
N MET A 164 1.96 -12.34 -11.18
CA MET A 164 1.66 -13.05 -9.94
C MET A 164 0.35 -13.84 -10.06
N ALA A 165 -0.68 -13.28 -10.68
CA ALA A 165 -1.97 -13.96 -10.86
C ALA A 165 -1.86 -15.15 -11.81
N LEU A 166 -1.00 -15.06 -12.84
CA LEU A 166 -0.71 -16.20 -13.72
C LEU A 166 -0.02 -17.35 -12.98
N ASN A 167 0.85 -17.04 -12.02
CA ASN A 167 1.61 -18.04 -11.27
C ASN A 167 0.87 -18.59 -10.04
N ASN A 168 -0.21 -17.95 -9.59
CA ASN A 168 -0.99 -18.40 -8.45
C ASN A 168 -2.51 -18.37 -8.76
N PRO A 169 -3.15 -19.53 -9.02
CA PRO A 169 -4.58 -19.58 -9.38
C PRO A 169 -5.53 -19.17 -8.24
N ARG A 170 -5.01 -19.03 -7.01
CA ARG A 170 -5.77 -18.49 -5.87
C ARG A 170 -5.73 -16.98 -5.78
N PHE A 171 -4.85 -16.32 -6.55
CA PHE A 171 -4.81 -14.87 -6.66
C PHE A 171 -5.64 -14.40 -7.87
N ARG A 172 -6.69 -13.63 -7.62
CA ARG A 172 -7.63 -13.15 -8.64
C ARG A 172 -7.65 -11.63 -8.68
N LEU A 173 -7.47 -11.09 -9.88
CA LEU A 173 -7.41 -9.65 -10.15
C LEU A 173 -8.70 -9.14 -10.77
N PHE A 174 -9.18 -8.00 -10.28
CA PHE A 174 -10.27 -7.25 -10.88
C PHE A 174 -9.84 -5.79 -11.05
N TYR A 175 -9.40 -5.46 -12.26
CA TYR A 175 -9.20 -4.08 -12.64
C TYR A 175 -10.54 -3.41 -12.91
N THR A 176 -10.76 -2.25 -12.29
CA THR A 176 -12.00 -1.51 -12.41
C THR A 176 -11.71 -0.04 -12.72
N THR A 177 -12.67 0.59 -13.39
CA THR A 177 -12.64 2.02 -13.71
C THR A 177 -13.85 2.70 -13.09
N GLY A 178 -13.58 3.67 -12.20
CA GLY A 178 -14.63 4.44 -11.57
C GLY A 178 -15.36 3.74 -10.41
N ARG A 179 -16.18 4.52 -9.70
CA ARG A 179 -16.74 4.14 -8.39
C ARG A 179 -17.78 3.02 -8.46
N GLU A 180 -18.66 3.03 -9.47
CA GLU A 180 -19.78 2.09 -9.55
C GLU A 180 -19.30 0.67 -9.84
N GLN A 181 -18.43 0.49 -10.86
CA GLN A 181 -17.86 -0.83 -11.18
C GLN A 181 -17.03 -1.40 -10.02
N THR A 182 -16.21 -0.55 -9.38
CA THR A 182 -15.45 -0.93 -8.19
C THR A 182 -16.38 -1.45 -7.09
N ARG A 183 -17.49 -0.74 -6.86
CA ARG A 183 -18.50 -1.09 -5.87
C ARG A 183 -19.16 -2.42 -6.16
N GLU A 184 -19.67 -2.61 -7.37
CA GLU A 184 -20.33 -3.85 -7.77
C GLU A 184 -19.41 -5.05 -7.58
N THR A 185 -18.13 -4.90 -7.94
CA THR A 185 -17.13 -5.95 -7.82
C THR A 185 -16.88 -6.36 -6.38
N TYR A 186 -16.54 -5.42 -5.49
CA TYR A 186 -16.26 -5.79 -4.10
C TYR A 186 -17.52 -6.23 -3.35
N LEU A 187 -18.72 -5.72 -3.70
CA LEU A 187 -19.97 -6.16 -3.09
C LEU A 187 -20.35 -7.57 -3.54
N LYS A 188 -20.06 -7.95 -4.78
CA LYS A 188 -20.23 -9.33 -5.24
C LYS A 188 -19.34 -10.30 -4.48
N LEU A 189 -18.07 -9.91 -4.23
CA LEU A 189 -17.17 -10.68 -3.37
C LEU A 189 -17.70 -10.74 -1.93
N ALA A 190 -18.18 -9.62 -1.39
CA ALA A 190 -18.76 -9.57 -0.05
C ALA A 190 -20.00 -10.46 0.11
N TYR A 191 -20.87 -10.49 -0.89
CA TYR A 191 -22.03 -11.38 -0.93
C TYR A 191 -21.62 -12.86 -0.95
N THR A 192 -20.56 -13.20 -1.70
CA THR A 192 -20.10 -14.59 -1.87
C THR A 192 -19.33 -15.11 -0.66
N LEU A 193 -18.44 -14.28 -0.10
CA LEU A 193 -17.48 -14.68 0.93
C LEU A 193 -17.95 -14.34 2.34
N GLY A 194 -18.87 -13.38 2.49
CA GLY A 194 -19.41 -12.96 3.77
C GLY A 194 -18.33 -12.66 4.81
N ASN A 195 -18.54 -13.16 6.03
CA ASN A 195 -17.64 -12.98 7.16
C ASN A 195 -16.51 -14.02 7.26
N ASP A 196 -16.36 -14.87 6.24
CA ASP A 196 -15.21 -15.78 6.16
C ASP A 196 -13.98 -15.06 5.62
N ALA A 197 -14.18 -14.02 4.80
CA ALA A 197 -13.09 -13.18 4.29
C ALA A 197 -12.73 -12.01 5.21
N ILE A 198 -11.53 -11.48 5.00
CA ILE A 198 -11.06 -10.21 5.57
C ILE A 198 -10.92 -9.19 4.43
N TYR A 199 -11.53 -8.03 4.62
CA TYR A 199 -11.59 -6.95 3.65
C TYR A 199 -10.60 -5.86 4.04
N TYR A 200 -9.65 -5.60 3.16
CA TYR A 200 -8.57 -4.63 3.31
C TYR A 200 -8.85 -3.44 2.40
N ILE A 201 -8.85 -2.23 2.96
CA ILE A 201 -9.18 -1.01 2.23
C ILE A 201 -8.08 0.03 2.43
N ALA A 202 -7.34 0.35 1.38
CA ALA A 202 -6.34 1.41 1.37
C ALA A 202 -6.79 2.54 0.43
N GLY A 203 -6.97 3.75 0.98
CA GLY A 203 -7.61 4.81 0.21
C GLY A 203 -7.65 6.19 0.86
N LYS A 204 -8.17 7.17 0.10
CA LYS A 204 -8.55 8.48 0.64
C LYS A 204 -9.59 8.27 1.76
N PRO A 205 -9.58 9.06 2.85
CA PRO A 205 -10.46 8.86 4.01
C PRO A 205 -11.95 8.75 3.66
N LYS A 206 -12.42 9.56 2.68
CA LYS A 206 -13.79 9.51 2.19
C LYS A 206 -14.12 8.16 1.53
N SER A 207 -13.22 7.62 0.72
CA SER A 207 -13.38 6.33 0.06
C SER A 207 -13.37 5.19 1.08
N VAL A 208 -12.40 5.20 2.00
CA VAL A 208 -12.31 4.19 3.07
C VAL A 208 -13.60 4.18 3.91
N LYS A 209 -14.10 5.36 4.30
CA LYS A 209 -15.35 5.49 5.04
C LYS A 209 -16.56 4.98 4.26
N ASP A 210 -16.66 5.30 2.97
CA ASP A 210 -17.78 4.86 2.12
C ASP A 210 -17.78 3.34 1.92
N ILE A 211 -16.63 2.75 1.56
CA ILE A 211 -16.49 1.30 1.36
C ILE A 211 -16.77 0.56 2.67
N SER A 212 -16.20 1.01 3.79
CA SER A 212 -16.43 0.41 5.10
C SER A 212 -17.89 0.51 5.55
N LYS A 213 -18.59 1.59 5.19
CA LYS A 213 -20.02 1.72 5.44
C LYS A 213 -20.82 0.71 4.63
N ARG A 214 -20.56 0.62 3.32
CA ARG A 214 -21.29 -0.28 2.41
C ARG A 214 -21.07 -1.76 2.74
N LEU A 215 -19.84 -2.16 3.09
CA LEU A 215 -19.57 -3.53 3.54
C LEU A 215 -20.41 -3.87 4.79
N ARG A 216 -20.50 -2.95 5.76
CA ARG A 216 -21.33 -3.16 6.96
C ARG A 216 -22.83 -3.19 6.66
N GLU A 217 -23.31 -2.35 5.74
CA GLU A 217 -24.70 -2.41 5.25
C GLU A 217 -25.01 -3.73 4.53
N ASN A 218 -23.98 -4.45 4.07
CA ASN A 218 -24.07 -5.79 3.49
C ASN A 218 -23.62 -6.89 4.47
N ASN A 219 -23.83 -6.68 5.78
CA ASN A 219 -23.63 -7.65 6.85
C ASN A 219 -22.18 -8.13 7.09
N ILE A 220 -21.18 -7.38 6.61
CA ILE A 220 -19.78 -7.65 6.96
C ILE A 220 -19.48 -7.05 8.34
N ASN A 221 -19.02 -7.91 9.26
CA ASN A 221 -18.63 -7.53 10.61
C ASN A 221 -17.45 -6.57 10.57
N PHE A 222 -17.48 -5.52 11.39
CA PHE A 222 -16.40 -4.55 11.46
C PHE A 222 -15.04 -5.17 11.78
N THR A 223 -14.99 -6.28 12.52
CA THR A 223 -13.76 -7.02 12.84
C THR A 223 -13.10 -7.65 11.62
N ARG A 224 -13.87 -7.91 10.56
CA ARG A 224 -13.42 -8.39 9.24
C ARG A 224 -13.00 -7.28 8.30
N ILE A 225 -13.06 -6.01 8.71
CA ILE A 225 -12.63 -4.88 7.91
C ILE A 225 -11.33 -4.33 8.50
N VAL A 226 -10.31 -4.19 7.66
CA VAL A 226 -9.03 -3.57 7.95
C VAL A 226 -8.86 -2.42 6.97
N PHE A 227 -8.44 -1.26 7.46
CA PHE A 227 -8.31 -0.10 6.59
C PHE A 227 -7.10 0.75 6.93
N ASP A 228 -6.51 1.35 5.91
CA ASP A 228 -5.49 2.37 6.01
C ASP A 228 -5.96 3.62 5.25
N SER A 229 -6.00 4.75 5.94
CA SER A 229 -6.48 6.02 5.40
C SER A 229 -5.31 6.97 5.23
N TYR A 230 -5.01 7.34 3.99
CA TYR A 230 -3.94 8.29 3.73
C TYR A 230 -4.43 9.74 3.66
N PHE A 231 -3.83 10.59 4.49
CA PHE A 231 -4.13 12.02 4.56
C PHE A 231 -3.19 12.82 3.67
N GLY A 232 -3.43 12.77 2.36
CA GLY A 232 -2.76 13.62 1.38
C GLY A 232 -1.24 13.43 1.35
N TYR A 233 -0.79 12.43 0.59
CA TYR A 233 0.61 12.26 0.23
C TYR A 233 1.10 13.39 -0.68
#